data_AF-A0A6P2WZ33-F1
#
_entry.id   AF-A0A6P2WZ33-F1
#
_cell.length_a   1.000
_cell.length_b   1.000
_cell.length_c   1.000
_cell.angle_alpha   90.00
_cell.angle_beta   90.00
_cell.angle_gamma   90.00
#
_symmetry.space_group_name_H-M   'P 1'
#
loop_
_entity.id
_entity.type
_entity.pdbx_description
1 polymer ?
#
loop_
_entity_poly.entity_id
_entity_poly.type
_entity_poly.pdbx_seq_one_letter_code
_entity_poly.pdbx_strand_id
1 'polypeptide(L)'
;MNTSWIGGRPLDSDTAKTRLICFSHAGGGTALYAPWRSAFGPEIAVCPVLLPGREARMRERAYRRMEDLIDPLVDGLMPYLDRPFSLFGHSMGSIVAFEVARRVAGLGRVPRSLLVSGRRAPHLRSPRPPVHCLDDAAFADAIAELGGTPEEVLRDRGIFQTFAPSLRADFELNERYLPLIGPPLACEIVAFSGDRDPQVTESELLAWREVTSGRFSHHLLDGNHFYLQASPAPLLARIGAHLRGMAAAPTARPARDTGRLAAAPRETPRPFTVLGVHHVAIGGPDKARLTNLWVNLLGLSVAERFRSDAENVDEDILVAGSGAGAIEIDLMQPLDPARKPDVTRPALNHIGLAVSDLDAAVAWLAAQGVRFADGGIRRGASGARVAFIHPAASAQFPLGGEGVLIELVEAVPAARQDARDARVGQPA
;
A
#
# COMPACT_ATOMS: atom_id res chain seq x y z
N MET A 1 24.56 -10.46 6.69
CA MET A 1 24.13 -11.82 6.32
C MET A 1 22.77 -11.68 5.67
N ASN A 2 22.58 -12.22 4.46
CA ASN A 2 21.30 -12.11 3.74
C ASN A 2 20.28 -13.03 4.45
N THR A 3 19.52 -12.51 5.41
CA THR A 3 18.54 -13.31 6.16
C THR A 3 17.30 -13.53 5.30
N SER A 4 16.91 -14.80 5.15
CA SER A 4 15.75 -15.20 4.35
C SER A 4 14.46 -14.66 4.96
N TRP A 5 13.61 -14.06 4.12
CA TRP A 5 12.25 -13.64 4.47
C TRP A 5 11.25 -14.81 4.50
N ILE A 6 11.67 -15.99 4.04
CA ILE A 6 10.88 -17.23 4.14
C ILE A 6 11.48 -18.14 5.21
N GLY A 7 10.62 -18.61 6.12
CA GLY A 7 10.92 -19.50 7.23
C GLY A 7 11.13 -20.95 6.84
N GLY A 8 12.24 -21.51 7.31
CA GLY A 8 12.70 -22.86 6.97
C GLY A 8 13.22 -22.96 5.53
N ARG A 9 13.80 -24.10 5.17
CA ARG A 9 14.07 -24.40 3.77
C ARG A 9 12.70 -24.47 3.07
N PRO A 10 12.43 -23.67 2.01
CA PRO A 10 11.34 -24.01 1.12
C PRO A 10 11.59 -25.47 0.73
N LEU A 11 10.59 -26.32 0.93
CA LEU A 11 10.57 -27.56 0.19
C LEU A 11 10.34 -27.13 -1.26
N ASP A 12 11.38 -26.65 -1.93
CA ASP A 12 11.44 -26.71 -3.38
C ASP A 12 11.49 -28.20 -3.69
N SER A 13 10.31 -28.84 -3.66
CA SER A 13 10.13 -29.95 -4.55
C SER A 13 10.01 -29.30 -5.92
N ASP A 14 10.85 -29.72 -6.88
CA ASP A 14 10.67 -29.40 -8.30
C ASP A 14 9.25 -29.75 -8.80
N THR A 15 8.48 -30.49 -7.99
CA THR A 15 7.09 -30.90 -8.22
C THR A 15 6.03 -29.88 -7.76
N ALA A 16 6.39 -28.83 -7.02
CA ALA A 16 5.41 -27.86 -6.52
C ALA A 16 4.85 -26.98 -7.66
N LYS A 17 3.56 -27.14 -7.94
CA LYS A 17 2.83 -26.45 -9.02
C LYS A 17 2.44 -25.01 -8.64
N THR A 18 2.33 -24.72 -7.35
CA THR A 18 1.98 -23.39 -6.84
C THR A 18 2.62 -23.14 -5.47
N ARG A 19 2.81 -21.88 -5.12
CA ARG A 19 3.24 -21.44 -3.79
C ARG A 19 2.10 -20.81 -3.00
N LEU A 20 2.09 -21.02 -1.69
CA LEU A 20 1.23 -20.34 -0.74
C LEU A 20 2.14 -19.54 0.21
N ILE A 21 2.22 -18.22 0.01
CA ILE A 21 3.01 -17.34 0.86
C ILE A 21 2.17 -16.98 2.09
N CYS A 22 2.63 -17.30 3.29
CA CYS A 22 1.82 -17.25 4.50
C CYS A 22 2.31 -16.19 5.50
N PHE A 23 1.44 -15.28 5.91
CA PHE A 23 1.71 -14.18 6.83
C PHE A 23 0.97 -14.39 8.15
N SER A 24 1.73 -14.50 9.24
CA SER A 24 1.21 -14.75 10.59
C SER A 24 0.55 -13.51 11.21
N HIS A 25 -0.23 -13.74 12.27
CA HIS A 25 -0.73 -12.70 13.16
C HIS A 25 0.41 -12.03 13.96
N ALA A 26 0.08 -10.97 14.71
CA ALA A 26 1.00 -10.29 15.61
C ALA A 26 1.61 -11.28 16.62
N GLY A 27 2.93 -11.30 16.75
CA GLY A 27 3.67 -12.29 17.57
C GLY A 27 3.82 -13.66 16.94
N GLY A 28 3.04 -13.98 15.90
CA GLY A 28 3.07 -15.28 15.25
C GLY A 28 4.37 -15.50 14.46
N GLY A 29 4.90 -16.71 14.55
CA GLY A 29 6.09 -17.17 13.82
C GLY A 29 5.77 -18.07 12.64
N THR A 30 6.81 -18.67 12.06
CA THR A 30 6.72 -19.59 10.92
C THR A 30 6.26 -20.98 11.34
N ALA A 31 6.45 -21.34 12.62
CA ALA A 31 6.03 -22.60 13.21
C ALA A 31 4.52 -22.89 13.07
N LEU A 32 3.68 -21.85 13.02
CA LEU A 32 2.24 -21.94 12.81
C LEU A 32 1.87 -22.78 11.56
N TYR A 33 2.71 -22.73 10.54
CA TYR A 33 2.44 -23.34 9.24
C TYR A 33 3.12 -24.70 9.05
N ALA A 34 3.81 -25.23 10.06
CA ALA A 34 4.42 -26.56 9.96
C ALA A 34 3.38 -27.67 9.65
N PRO A 35 2.19 -27.71 10.29
CA PRO A 35 1.16 -28.71 9.96
C PRO A 35 0.60 -28.57 8.53
N TRP A 36 0.67 -27.37 7.95
CA TRP A 36 0.10 -27.07 6.64
C TRP A 36 0.88 -27.75 5.51
N ARG A 37 2.21 -27.85 5.67
CA ARG A 37 3.10 -28.55 4.73
C ARG A 37 2.69 -30.01 4.56
N SER A 38 2.41 -30.68 5.68
CA SER A 38 1.96 -32.08 5.68
C SER A 38 0.56 -32.22 5.06
N ALA A 39 -0.35 -31.29 5.34
CA ALA A 39 -1.73 -31.37 4.87
C ALA A 39 -1.89 -31.12 3.36
N PHE A 40 -1.09 -30.22 2.78
CA PHE A 40 -1.20 -29.92 1.35
C PHE A 40 -0.40 -30.86 0.44
N GLY A 41 0.61 -31.55 0.99
CA GLY A 41 1.49 -32.41 0.21
C GLY A 41 2.42 -31.62 -0.72
N PRO A 42 3.13 -32.30 -1.63
CA PRO A 42 4.20 -31.68 -2.44
C PRO A 42 3.71 -30.76 -3.56
N GLU A 43 2.41 -30.73 -3.88
CA GLU A 43 1.89 -29.92 -4.98
C GLU A 43 1.78 -28.42 -4.63
N ILE A 44 1.67 -28.09 -3.34
CA ILE A 44 1.54 -26.72 -2.84
C ILE A 44 2.70 -26.45 -1.88
N ALA A 45 3.64 -25.63 -2.32
CA ALA A 45 4.74 -25.20 -1.47
C ALA A 45 4.27 -24.13 -0.48
N VAL A 46 4.22 -24.47 0.80
CA VAL A 46 3.90 -23.53 1.89
C VAL A 46 5.15 -22.74 2.26
N CYS A 47 5.08 -21.41 2.10
CA CYS A 47 6.18 -20.47 2.29
C CYS A 47 5.83 -19.49 3.42
N PRO A 48 6.09 -19.84 4.69
CA PRO A 48 5.86 -18.94 5.82
C PRO A 48 6.79 -17.73 5.75
N VAL A 49 6.25 -16.54 5.96
CA VAL A 49 7.03 -15.30 6.03
C VAL A 49 7.64 -15.15 7.42
N LEU A 50 8.94 -14.88 7.48
CA LEU A 50 9.70 -14.62 8.70
C LEU A 50 10.02 -13.12 8.82
N LEU A 51 9.15 -12.41 9.56
CA LEU A 51 9.36 -11.00 9.89
C LEU A 51 10.50 -10.83 10.91
N PRO A 52 11.22 -9.69 10.90
CA PRO A 52 12.18 -9.35 11.95
C PRO A 52 11.59 -9.39 13.37
N GLY A 53 12.47 -9.56 14.35
CA GLY A 53 12.12 -9.55 15.78
C GLY A 53 11.62 -10.88 16.33
N ARG A 54 11.64 -11.96 15.54
CA ARG A 54 11.25 -13.31 15.99
C ARG A 54 12.10 -14.42 15.39
N GLU A 55 12.07 -15.59 16.03
CA GLU A 55 12.75 -16.82 15.57
C GLU A 55 14.22 -16.55 15.15
N ALA A 56 14.64 -17.00 13.96
CA ALA A 56 16.01 -16.79 13.49
C ALA A 56 16.38 -15.31 13.24
N ARG A 57 15.39 -14.41 13.21
CA ARG A 57 15.56 -12.95 13.06
C ARG A 57 15.26 -12.20 14.36
N MET A 58 15.30 -12.86 15.51
CA MET A 58 14.97 -12.26 16.82
C MET A 58 15.84 -11.05 17.19
N ARG A 59 17.08 -11.00 16.70
CA ARG A 59 18.00 -9.86 16.94
C ARG A 59 17.78 -8.68 15.99
N GLU A 60 16.97 -8.85 14.94
CA GLU A 60 16.65 -7.78 14.01
C GLU A 60 15.51 -6.92 14.55
N ARG A 61 15.54 -5.61 14.29
CA ARG A 61 14.50 -4.70 14.75
C ARG A 61 13.17 -4.99 14.06
N ALA A 62 12.11 -5.18 14.83
CA ALA A 62 10.75 -5.31 14.32
C ALA A 62 10.26 -3.98 13.69
N TYR A 63 9.53 -4.10 12.58
CA TYR A 63 8.86 -2.97 11.93
C TYR A 63 7.62 -2.54 12.72
N ARG A 64 7.33 -1.25 12.72
CA ARG A 64 6.18 -0.64 13.43
C ARG A 64 5.18 0.04 12.51
N ARG A 65 5.53 0.14 11.23
CA ARG A 65 4.82 0.89 10.20
C ARG A 65 4.77 0.03 8.95
N MET A 66 3.63 0.04 8.27
CA MET A 66 3.44 -0.77 7.06
C MET A 66 4.33 -0.24 5.93
N GLU A 67 4.42 1.08 5.84
CA GLU A 67 5.23 1.83 4.87
C GLU A 67 6.69 1.35 4.86
N ASP A 68 7.27 1.20 6.05
CA ASP A 68 8.66 0.74 6.24
C ASP A 68 8.84 -0.76 5.93
N LEU A 69 7.78 -1.56 6.08
CA LEU A 69 7.83 -3.01 5.94
C LEU A 69 7.72 -3.47 4.47
N ILE A 70 6.85 -2.84 3.68
CA ILE A 70 6.37 -3.42 2.43
C ILE A 70 7.45 -3.57 1.37
N ASP A 71 8.26 -2.53 1.12
CA ASP A 71 9.32 -2.60 0.12
C ASP A 71 10.38 -3.66 0.44
N PRO A 72 11.03 -3.68 1.63
CA PRO A 72 12.04 -4.70 1.92
C PRO A 72 11.45 -6.12 1.98
N LEU A 73 10.18 -6.26 2.40
CA LEU A 73 9.48 -7.53 2.37
C LEU A 73 9.23 -8.01 0.94
N VAL A 74 8.75 -7.13 0.05
CA VAL A 74 8.51 -7.49 -1.36
C VAL A 74 9.81 -7.86 -2.05
N ASP A 75 10.89 -7.10 -1.86
CA ASP A 75 12.21 -7.43 -2.40
C ASP A 75 12.67 -8.82 -1.94
N GLY A 76 12.49 -9.12 -0.65
CA GLY A 76 12.78 -10.42 -0.07
C GLY A 76 11.91 -11.57 -0.61
N LEU A 77 10.69 -11.27 -1.05
CA LEU A 77 9.75 -12.24 -1.59
C LEU A 77 9.92 -12.49 -3.08
N MET A 78 10.48 -11.54 -3.86
CA MET A 78 10.60 -11.65 -5.32
C MET A 78 11.17 -12.98 -5.84
N PRO A 79 12.25 -13.56 -5.24
CA PRO A 79 12.76 -14.87 -5.67
C PRO A 79 11.76 -16.01 -5.53
N TYR A 80 10.76 -15.87 -4.66
CA TYR A 80 9.73 -16.87 -4.40
C TYR A 80 8.48 -16.72 -5.27
N LEU A 81 8.41 -15.70 -6.14
CA LEU A 81 7.27 -15.41 -7.03
C LEU A 81 7.56 -15.81 -8.49
N ASP A 82 8.44 -16.80 -8.70
CA ASP A 82 8.84 -17.36 -10.01
C ASP A 82 7.77 -18.22 -10.69
N ARG A 83 6.75 -18.64 -9.95
CA ARG A 83 5.69 -19.56 -10.36
C ARG A 83 4.35 -19.09 -9.82
N PRO A 84 3.23 -19.71 -10.21
CA PRO A 84 1.94 -19.32 -9.68
C PRO A 84 1.92 -19.34 -8.15
N PHE A 85 1.36 -18.29 -7.55
CA PHE A 85 1.33 -18.14 -6.11
C PHE A 85 0.01 -17.55 -5.63
N SER A 86 -0.36 -17.91 -4.41
CA SER A 86 -1.43 -17.30 -3.64
C SER A 86 -0.86 -16.79 -2.32
N LEU A 87 -1.54 -15.83 -1.70
CA LEU A 87 -1.13 -15.23 -0.44
C LEU A 87 -2.14 -15.60 0.64
N PHE A 88 -1.70 -16.06 1.80
CA PHE A 88 -2.55 -16.29 2.96
C PHE A 88 -2.12 -15.38 4.10
N GLY A 89 -3.05 -14.65 4.70
CA GLY A 89 -2.79 -13.86 5.89
C GLY A 89 -3.79 -14.15 7.01
N HIS A 90 -3.33 -14.14 8.26
CA HIS A 90 -4.20 -14.22 9.43
C HIS A 90 -4.03 -12.99 10.33
N SER A 91 -5.14 -12.37 10.73
CA SER A 91 -5.18 -11.15 11.54
C SER A 91 -4.29 -10.04 10.97
N MET A 92 -3.21 -9.63 11.64
CA MET A 92 -2.20 -8.71 11.09
C MET A 92 -1.64 -9.19 9.75
N GLY A 93 -1.40 -10.49 9.60
CA GLY A 93 -0.90 -11.06 8.36
C GLY A 93 -1.83 -10.82 7.17
N SER A 94 -3.14 -10.64 7.38
CA SER A 94 -4.11 -10.34 6.31
C SER A 94 -3.85 -8.98 5.67
N ILE A 95 -3.50 -7.96 6.47
CA ILE A 95 -3.20 -6.62 5.93
C ILE A 95 -1.80 -6.57 5.31
N VAL A 96 -0.83 -7.31 5.85
CA VAL A 96 0.50 -7.46 5.22
C VAL A 96 0.37 -8.16 3.86
N ALA A 97 -0.37 -9.27 3.80
CA ALA A 97 -0.63 -10.01 2.57
C ALA A 97 -1.35 -9.14 1.53
N PHE A 98 -2.32 -8.32 1.94
CA PHE A 98 -3.03 -7.39 1.08
C PHE A 98 -2.10 -6.36 0.42
N GLU A 99 -1.23 -5.72 1.20
CA GLU A 99 -0.31 -4.73 0.66
C GLU A 99 0.80 -5.35 -0.19
N VAL A 100 1.31 -6.53 0.20
CA VAL A 100 2.19 -7.32 -0.67
C VAL A 100 1.51 -7.60 -2.01
N ALA A 101 0.24 -8.04 -1.99
CA ALA A 101 -0.52 -8.36 -3.19
C ALA A 101 -0.63 -7.16 -4.15
N ARG A 102 -0.89 -5.96 -3.62
CA ARG A 102 -0.97 -4.72 -4.42
C ARG A 102 0.39 -4.30 -4.96
N ARG A 103 1.43 -4.36 -4.12
CA ARG A 103 2.78 -3.96 -4.49
C ARG A 103 3.36 -4.85 -5.58
N VAL A 104 3.25 -6.18 -5.44
CA VAL A 104 3.76 -7.13 -6.44
C VAL A 104 2.96 -7.08 -7.75
N ALA A 105 1.66 -6.79 -7.69
CA ALA A 105 0.85 -6.58 -8.89
C ALA A 105 1.32 -5.37 -9.71
N GLY A 106 1.74 -4.28 -9.04
CA GLY A 106 2.37 -3.13 -9.69
C GLY A 106 3.69 -3.45 -10.39
N LEU A 107 4.36 -4.53 -9.99
CA LEU A 107 5.58 -5.07 -10.59
C LEU A 107 5.33 -6.17 -11.64
N GLY A 108 4.07 -6.36 -12.05
CA GLY A 108 3.68 -7.38 -13.04
C GLY A 108 3.57 -8.81 -12.49
N ARG A 109 3.60 -8.99 -11.16
CA ARG A 109 3.40 -10.28 -10.49
C ARG A 109 2.00 -10.31 -9.87
N VAL A 110 1.07 -11.04 -10.49
CA VAL A 110 -0.33 -11.08 -10.01
C VAL A 110 -0.56 -12.34 -9.17
N PRO A 111 -0.95 -12.21 -7.89
CA PRO A 111 -1.37 -13.36 -7.10
C PRO A 111 -2.60 -14.03 -7.72
N ARG A 112 -2.66 -15.35 -7.66
CA ARG A 112 -3.85 -16.10 -8.07
C ARG A 112 -5.05 -15.78 -7.18
N SER A 113 -4.82 -15.77 -5.87
CA SER A 113 -5.81 -15.37 -4.89
C SER A 113 -5.16 -14.83 -3.63
N LEU A 114 -5.90 -14.00 -2.91
CA LEU A 114 -5.60 -13.52 -1.57
C LEU A 114 -6.58 -14.16 -0.60
N LEU A 115 -6.07 -15.02 0.27
CA LEU A 115 -6.82 -15.70 1.32
C LEU A 115 -6.61 -14.94 2.63
N VAL A 116 -7.66 -14.30 3.14
CA VAL A 116 -7.59 -13.47 4.36
C VAL A 116 -8.35 -14.14 5.48
N SER A 117 -7.81 -14.09 6.69
CA SER A 117 -8.42 -14.76 7.83
C SER A 117 -8.48 -13.86 9.07
N GLY A 118 -9.58 -13.94 9.81
CA GLY A 118 -9.71 -13.34 11.14
C GLY A 118 -9.38 -11.84 11.12
N ARG A 119 -9.75 -11.12 10.06
CA ARG A 119 -9.51 -9.69 9.99
C ARG A 119 -10.61 -8.95 9.23
N ARG A 120 -11.07 -7.82 9.77
CA ARG A 120 -11.87 -6.81 9.07
C ARG A 120 -11.20 -6.32 7.78
N ALA A 121 -11.98 -5.81 6.83
CA ALA A 121 -11.47 -5.22 5.60
C ALA A 121 -10.48 -4.06 5.86
N PRO A 122 -9.48 -3.83 4.98
CA PRO A 122 -8.37 -2.94 5.28
C PRO A 122 -8.76 -1.46 5.37
N HIS A 123 -9.86 -1.05 4.74
CA HIS A 123 -10.38 0.33 4.82
C HIS A 123 -11.20 0.60 6.10
N LEU A 124 -11.51 -0.43 6.91
CA LEU A 124 -12.27 -0.29 8.15
C LEU A 124 -11.35 -0.02 9.34
N ARG A 125 -11.64 1.06 10.06
CA ARG A 125 -10.95 1.40 11.31
C ARG A 125 -11.35 0.44 12.41
N SER A 126 -10.41 0.13 13.32
CA SER A 126 -10.79 -0.60 14.53
C SER A 126 -11.61 0.32 15.43
N PRO A 127 -12.75 -0.14 15.97
CA PRO A 127 -13.44 0.57 17.04
C PRO A 127 -12.78 0.37 18.41
N ARG A 128 -11.81 -0.56 18.51
CA ARG A 128 -11.14 -0.90 19.78
C ARG A 128 -10.00 0.09 20.07
N PRO A 129 -9.79 0.44 21.34
CA PRO A 129 -8.63 1.24 21.72
C PRO A 129 -7.32 0.48 21.43
N PRO A 130 -6.25 1.19 21.04
CA PRO A 130 -4.96 0.56 20.80
C PRO A 130 -4.37 0.00 22.08
N VAL A 131 -3.77 -1.20 22.02
CA VAL A 131 -3.12 -1.83 23.17
C VAL A 131 -1.60 -1.67 23.17
N HIS A 132 -0.99 -1.33 22.03
CA HIS A 132 0.49 -1.21 21.92
C HIS A 132 1.10 -0.19 22.88
N CYS A 133 0.32 0.83 23.29
CA CYS A 133 0.73 1.92 24.18
C CYS A 133 0.44 1.67 25.66
N LEU A 134 -0.21 0.55 26.01
CA LEU A 134 -0.45 0.18 27.41
C LEU A 134 0.86 -0.11 28.13
N ASP A 135 0.88 -0.01 29.46
CA ASP A 135 2.00 -0.52 30.26
C ASP A 135 2.16 -2.05 30.12
N ASP A 136 3.22 -2.62 30.68
CA ASP A 136 3.53 -4.04 30.49
C ASP A 136 2.49 -4.98 31.09
N ALA A 137 1.88 -4.62 32.23
CA ALA A 137 0.87 -5.46 32.87
C ALA A 137 -0.43 -5.44 32.07
N ALA A 138 -0.93 -4.25 31.75
CA ALA A 138 -2.15 -4.09 30.97
C ALA A 138 -2.01 -4.62 29.54
N PHE A 139 -0.80 -4.52 28.94
CA PHE A 139 -0.54 -5.15 27.66
C PHE A 139 -0.57 -6.68 27.76
N ALA A 140 0.08 -7.28 28.77
CA ALA A 140 0.05 -8.73 28.98
C ALA A 140 -1.39 -9.26 29.14
N ASP A 141 -2.22 -8.56 29.93
CA ASP A 141 -3.63 -8.91 30.11
C ASP A 141 -4.41 -8.84 28.79
N ALA A 142 -4.21 -7.78 28.00
CA ALA A 142 -4.85 -7.64 26.68
C ALA A 142 -4.42 -8.75 25.70
N ILE A 143 -3.16 -9.20 25.74
CA ILE A 143 -2.68 -10.33 24.93
C ILE A 143 -3.28 -11.65 25.40
N ALA A 144 -3.44 -11.84 26.71
CA ALA A 144 -4.05 -13.03 27.29
C ALA A 144 -5.50 -13.20 26.79
N GLU A 145 -6.28 -12.11 26.77
CA GLU A 145 -7.68 -12.11 26.31
C GLU A 145 -7.84 -12.52 24.83
N LEU A 146 -6.84 -12.24 23.99
CA LEU A 146 -6.87 -12.65 22.60
C LEU A 146 -6.74 -14.17 22.44
N GLY A 147 -6.04 -14.85 23.35
CA GLY A 147 -5.91 -16.31 23.34
C GLY A 147 -4.86 -16.86 22.36
N GLY A 148 -3.92 -16.02 21.91
CA GLY A 148 -2.86 -16.41 20.96
C GLY A 148 -1.50 -16.73 21.59
N THR A 149 -1.31 -16.41 22.88
CA THR A 149 -0.06 -16.64 23.62
C THR A 149 -0.35 -17.53 24.84
N PRO A 150 0.43 -18.59 25.11
CA PRO A 150 0.23 -19.44 26.27
C PRO A 150 0.30 -18.65 27.60
N GLU A 151 -0.58 -18.96 28.55
CA GLU A 151 -0.62 -18.25 29.84
C GLU A 151 0.70 -18.35 30.60
N GLU A 152 1.41 -19.47 30.49
CA GLU A 152 2.72 -19.68 31.14
C GLU A 152 3.75 -18.67 30.64
N VAL A 153 3.69 -18.33 29.35
CA VAL A 153 4.59 -17.37 28.70
C VAL A 153 4.27 -15.93 29.14
N LEU A 154 2.99 -15.63 29.41
CA LEU A 154 2.56 -14.32 29.90
C LEU A 154 2.83 -14.14 31.40
N ARG A 155 2.76 -15.22 32.20
CA ARG A 155 3.05 -15.19 33.64
C ARG A 155 4.54 -15.11 33.96
N ASP A 156 5.41 -15.63 33.09
CA ASP A 156 6.85 -15.48 33.25
C ASP A 156 7.31 -14.11 32.75
N ARG A 157 7.60 -13.21 33.70
CA ARG A 157 8.03 -11.84 33.41
C ARG A 157 9.30 -11.78 32.55
N GLY A 158 10.25 -12.69 32.76
CA GLY A 158 11.53 -12.70 32.02
C GLY A 158 11.32 -13.10 30.58
N ILE A 159 10.49 -14.13 30.35
CA ILE A 159 10.13 -14.55 28.99
C ILE A 159 9.30 -13.45 28.31
N PHE A 160 8.27 -12.92 28.98
CA PHE A 160 7.43 -11.84 28.45
C PHE A 160 8.25 -10.63 28.00
N GLN A 161 9.14 -10.13 28.86
CA GLN A 161 9.99 -8.98 28.54
C GLN A 161 10.92 -9.22 27.35
N THR A 162 11.24 -10.47 27.04
CA THR A 162 12.10 -10.82 25.91
C THR A 162 11.38 -10.61 24.57
N PHE A 163 10.09 -10.95 24.46
CA PHE A 163 9.35 -10.84 23.19
C PHE A 163 8.37 -9.66 23.13
N ALA A 164 8.03 -9.05 24.27
CA ALA A 164 7.14 -7.90 24.35
C ALA A 164 7.52 -6.76 23.38
N PRO A 165 8.81 -6.38 23.18
CA PRO A 165 9.15 -5.32 22.23
C PRO A 165 8.73 -5.61 20.79
N SER A 166 8.95 -6.83 20.31
CA SER A 166 8.55 -7.26 18.97
C SER A 166 7.04 -7.40 18.86
N LEU A 167 6.40 -7.93 19.90
CA LEU A 167 4.94 -8.06 19.95
C LEU A 167 4.26 -6.68 19.91
N ARG A 168 4.74 -5.72 20.72
CA ARG A 168 4.25 -4.34 20.68
C ARG A 168 4.43 -3.70 19.31
N ALA A 169 5.56 -3.96 18.64
CA ALA A 169 5.80 -3.43 17.30
C ALA A 169 4.78 -3.97 16.27
N ASP A 170 4.45 -5.26 16.35
CA ASP A 170 3.39 -5.86 15.52
C ASP A 170 2.02 -5.25 15.81
N PHE A 171 1.66 -5.07 17.09
CA PHE A 171 0.40 -4.41 17.46
C PHE A 171 0.37 -2.95 16.99
N GLU A 172 1.47 -2.21 17.14
CA GLU A 172 1.59 -0.84 16.65
C GLU A 172 1.39 -0.77 15.13
N LEU A 173 2.09 -1.62 14.37
CA LEU A 173 1.93 -1.75 12.92
C LEU A 173 0.48 -2.03 12.55
N ASN A 174 -0.16 -2.92 13.31
CA ASN A 174 -1.49 -3.40 13.06
C ASN A 174 -2.60 -2.39 13.36
N GLU A 175 -2.45 -1.65 14.46
CA GLU A 175 -3.42 -0.70 14.99
C GLU A 175 -3.33 0.65 14.29
N ARG A 176 -2.12 1.05 13.89
CA ARG A 176 -1.88 2.30 13.13
C ARG A 176 -2.04 2.12 11.62
N TYR A 177 -2.29 0.90 11.15
CA TYR A 177 -2.42 0.62 9.73
C TYR A 177 -3.53 1.44 9.08
N LEU A 178 -3.14 2.13 8.01
CA LEU A 178 -4.02 2.70 7.00
C LEU A 178 -3.59 2.12 5.65
N PRO A 179 -4.53 1.77 4.75
CA PRO A 179 -4.19 1.26 3.43
C PRO A 179 -3.26 2.21 2.68
N LEU A 180 -2.22 1.66 2.05
CA LEU A 180 -1.31 2.41 1.19
C LEU A 180 -2.02 2.81 -0.12
N ILE A 181 -1.47 3.76 -0.89
CA ILE A 181 -1.95 4.00 -2.25
C ILE A 181 -1.61 2.83 -3.15
N GLY A 182 -2.53 2.57 -4.07
CA GLY A 182 -2.40 1.55 -5.09
C GLY A 182 -3.76 1.24 -5.71
N PRO A 183 -3.77 0.60 -6.89
CA PRO A 183 -5.01 0.14 -7.50
C PRO A 183 -5.74 -0.86 -6.58
N PRO A 184 -7.07 -1.00 -6.72
CA PRO A 184 -7.79 -2.11 -6.11
C PRO A 184 -7.21 -3.43 -6.63
N LEU A 185 -7.25 -4.47 -5.80
CA LEU A 185 -6.76 -5.80 -6.20
C LEU A 185 -7.65 -6.38 -7.30
N ALA A 186 -7.03 -7.01 -8.29
CA ALA A 186 -7.77 -7.72 -9.35
C ALA A 186 -7.96 -9.22 -9.04
N CYS A 187 -7.19 -9.77 -8.10
CA CYS A 187 -7.26 -11.19 -7.77
C CYS A 187 -8.48 -11.54 -6.93
N GLU A 188 -8.86 -12.81 -6.96
CA GLU A 188 -9.91 -13.34 -6.09
C GLU A 188 -9.52 -13.20 -4.61
N ILE A 189 -10.48 -12.80 -3.78
CA ILE A 189 -10.34 -12.78 -2.32
C ILE A 189 -11.24 -13.86 -1.72
N VAL A 190 -10.65 -14.69 -0.87
CA VAL A 190 -11.38 -15.68 -0.07
C VAL A 190 -11.18 -15.34 1.41
N ALA A 191 -12.26 -14.94 2.07
CA ALA A 191 -12.23 -14.53 3.46
C ALA A 191 -12.65 -15.66 4.42
N PHE A 192 -11.97 -15.77 5.55
CA PHE A 192 -12.26 -16.77 6.58
C PHE A 192 -12.40 -16.10 7.95
N SER A 193 -13.34 -16.57 8.77
CA SER A 193 -13.44 -16.17 10.17
C SER A 193 -13.93 -17.32 11.04
N GLY A 194 -13.59 -17.28 12.32
CA GLY A 194 -14.28 -18.07 13.33
C GLY A 194 -15.71 -17.56 13.49
N ASP A 195 -16.67 -18.45 13.70
CA ASP A 195 -18.07 -18.13 13.98
C ASP A 195 -18.26 -17.47 15.36
N ARG A 196 -17.27 -17.61 16.24
CA ARG A 196 -17.20 -16.99 17.57
C ARG A 196 -15.96 -16.09 17.69
N ASP A 197 -15.50 -15.49 16.59
CA ASP A 197 -14.38 -14.55 16.62
C ASP A 197 -14.82 -13.20 17.21
N PRO A 198 -14.37 -12.80 18.42
CA PRO A 198 -14.73 -11.50 19.00
C PRO A 198 -14.02 -10.34 18.30
N GLN A 199 -13.00 -10.64 17.47
CA GLN A 199 -12.19 -9.63 16.82
C GLN A 199 -12.78 -9.14 15.50
N VAL A 200 -13.69 -9.89 14.88
CA VAL A 200 -14.22 -9.58 13.55
C VAL A 200 -15.68 -10.00 13.44
N THR A 201 -16.54 -9.03 13.15
CA THR A 201 -17.94 -9.30 12.80
C THR A 201 -18.08 -9.79 11.36
N GLU A 202 -19.17 -10.48 11.05
CA GLU A 202 -19.43 -10.94 9.68
C GLU A 202 -19.51 -9.77 8.68
N SER A 203 -20.11 -8.64 9.06
CA SER A 203 -20.19 -7.46 8.19
C SER A 203 -18.82 -6.87 7.88
N GLU A 204 -17.92 -6.79 8.86
CA GLU A 204 -16.53 -6.37 8.68
C GLU A 204 -15.73 -7.33 7.78
N LEU A 205 -16.03 -8.63 7.84
CA LEU A 205 -15.45 -9.64 6.96
C LEU A 205 -15.98 -9.50 5.52
N LEU A 206 -17.28 -9.30 5.36
CA LEU A 206 -17.92 -9.12 4.05
C LEU A 206 -17.43 -7.88 3.31
N ALA A 207 -17.01 -6.83 4.02
CA ALA A 207 -16.46 -5.61 3.43
C ALA A 207 -15.16 -5.85 2.61
N TRP A 208 -14.50 -7.01 2.73
CA TRP A 208 -13.36 -7.35 1.88
C TRP A 208 -13.72 -7.41 0.38
N ARG A 209 -15.01 -7.58 0.04
CA ARG A 209 -15.49 -7.48 -1.36
C ARG A 209 -15.24 -6.13 -2.01
N GLU A 210 -15.08 -5.06 -1.22
CA GLU A 210 -14.96 -3.69 -1.71
C GLU A 210 -13.52 -3.33 -2.12
N VAL A 211 -12.55 -4.16 -1.74
CA VAL A 211 -11.12 -3.92 -2.01
C VAL A 211 -10.57 -4.81 -3.13
N THR A 212 -11.45 -5.53 -3.84
CA THR A 212 -11.11 -6.29 -5.04
C THR A 212 -12.12 -6.07 -6.18
N SER A 213 -11.63 -6.04 -7.42
CA SER A 213 -12.46 -6.16 -8.62
C SER A 213 -12.68 -7.62 -9.04
N GLY A 214 -11.96 -8.56 -8.43
CA GLY A 214 -12.06 -10.00 -8.64
C GLY A 214 -13.28 -10.63 -7.97
N ARG A 215 -13.32 -11.97 -7.95
CA ARG A 215 -14.34 -12.69 -7.18
C ARG A 215 -14.10 -12.53 -5.68
N PHE A 216 -15.18 -12.55 -4.92
CA PHE A 216 -15.15 -12.58 -3.47
C PHE A 216 -15.99 -13.74 -2.96
N SER A 217 -15.45 -14.50 -2.00
CA SER A 217 -16.17 -15.50 -1.23
C SER A 217 -15.75 -15.41 0.24
N HIS A 218 -16.60 -15.89 1.13
CA HIS A 218 -16.29 -15.97 2.56
C HIS A 218 -16.74 -17.30 3.16
N HIS A 219 -16.09 -17.70 4.26
CA HIS A 219 -16.38 -18.92 5.00
C HIS A 219 -16.30 -18.66 6.51
N LEU A 220 -17.37 -18.99 7.22
CA LEU A 220 -17.37 -19.09 8.68
C LEU A 220 -16.99 -20.52 9.08
N LEU A 221 -16.07 -20.63 10.02
CA LEU A 221 -15.55 -21.89 10.53
C LEU A 221 -15.78 -21.97 12.04
N ASP A 222 -15.97 -23.17 12.57
CA ASP A 222 -16.14 -23.36 14.02
C ASP A 222 -14.88 -22.92 14.77
N GLY A 223 -15.02 -21.95 15.67
CA GLY A 223 -13.90 -21.47 16.50
C GLY A 223 -13.90 -19.96 16.78
N ASN A 224 -12.94 -19.54 17.61
CA ASN A 224 -12.70 -18.14 17.94
C ASN A 224 -11.68 -17.52 16.96
N HIS A 225 -11.05 -16.40 17.32
CA HIS A 225 -10.00 -15.76 16.50
C HIS A 225 -8.88 -16.71 16.08
N PHE A 226 -8.48 -17.62 16.98
CA PHE A 226 -7.37 -18.57 16.77
C PHE A 226 -7.85 -19.97 16.33
N TYR A 227 -9.01 -20.07 15.66
CA TYR A 227 -9.55 -21.33 15.12
C TYR A 227 -8.54 -22.11 14.26
N LEU A 228 -7.65 -21.41 13.55
CA LEU A 228 -6.58 -22.00 12.73
C LEU A 228 -5.51 -22.75 13.52
N GLN A 229 -5.38 -22.50 14.82
CA GLN A 229 -4.47 -23.22 15.71
C GLN A 229 -5.18 -24.40 16.38
N ALA A 230 -6.40 -24.17 16.87
CA ALA A 230 -7.17 -25.18 17.59
C ALA A 230 -7.69 -26.30 16.67
N SER A 231 -8.21 -25.93 15.49
CA SER A 231 -8.79 -26.86 14.52
C SER A 231 -8.45 -26.42 13.08
N PRO A 232 -7.21 -26.65 12.62
CA PRO A 232 -6.79 -26.23 11.28
C PRO A 232 -7.46 -27.02 10.16
N ALA A 233 -7.94 -28.25 10.40
CA ALA A 233 -8.36 -29.17 9.34
C ALA A 233 -9.48 -28.60 8.43
N PRO A 234 -10.55 -27.97 8.92
CA PRO A 234 -11.58 -27.36 8.07
C PRO A 234 -11.02 -26.22 7.19
N LEU A 235 -10.15 -25.37 7.76
CA LEU A 235 -9.49 -24.30 7.02
C LEU A 235 -8.60 -24.87 5.91
N LEU A 236 -7.75 -25.83 6.25
CA LEU A 236 -6.85 -26.48 5.30
C LEU A 236 -7.60 -27.20 4.18
N ALA A 237 -8.72 -27.86 4.49
CA ALA A 237 -9.55 -28.48 3.47
C ALA A 237 -10.09 -27.45 2.46
N ARG A 238 -10.56 -26.29 2.94
CA ARG A 238 -11.05 -25.20 2.08
C ARG A 238 -9.95 -24.57 1.25
N ILE A 239 -8.82 -24.23 1.86
CA ILE A 239 -7.66 -23.66 1.16
C ILE A 239 -7.15 -24.64 0.11
N GLY A 240 -6.99 -25.92 0.47
CA GLY A 240 -6.50 -26.95 -0.44
C GLY A 240 -7.44 -27.18 -1.62
N ALA A 241 -8.75 -27.23 -1.39
CA ALA A 241 -9.74 -27.32 -2.47
C ALA A 241 -9.70 -26.11 -3.40
N HIS A 242 -9.60 -24.90 -2.83
CA HIS A 242 -9.48 -23.66 -3.60
C HIS A 242 -8.24 -23.66 -4.49
N LEU A 243 -7.06 -23.89 -3.90
CA LEU A 243 -5.78 -23.86 -4.62
C LEU A 243 -5.70 -24.93 -5.72
N ARG A 244 -6.27 -26.12 -5.49
CA ARG A 244 -6.33 -27.19 -6.51
C ARG A 244 -7.36 -26.90 -7.61
N GLY A 245 -8.51 -26.32 -7.26
CA GLY A 245 -9.53 -25.91 -8.23
C GLY A 245 -9.02 -24.84 -9.20
N MET A 246 -8.09 -23.99 -8.75
CA MET A 246 -7.44 -22.99 -9.60
C MET A 246 -6.47 -23.57 -10.65
N ALA A 247 -5.97 -24.80 -10.46
CA ALA A 247 -5.05 -25.43 -11.40
C ALA A 247 -5.73 -25.86 -12.73
N ALA A 248 -7.07 -25.91 -12.78
CA ALA A 248 -7.85 -26.36 -13.93
C ALA A 248 -8.41 -25.21 -14.81
N ALA A 249 -8.30 -23.95 -14.39
CA ALA A 249 -8.85 -22.83 -15.14
C ALA A 249 -7.78 -22.14 -15.99
N PRO A 250 -8.00 -21.95 -17.31
CA PRO A 250 -7.21 -21.01 -18.10
C PRO A 250 -7.32 -19.63 -17.45
N THR A 251 -6.17 -19.02 -17.18
CA THR A 251 -6.05 -17.64 -16.74
C THR A 251 -6.52 -16.71 -17.85
N ALA A 252 -7.80 -16.36 -17.82
CA ALA A 252 -8.37 -15.08 -18.21
C ALA A 252 -9.89 -15.18 -18.11
N ARG A 253 -10.51 -14.44 -17.20
CA ARG A 253 -11.86 -13.89 -17.43
C ARG A 253 -11.71 -12.39 -17.60
N PRO A 254 -12.53 -11.79 -18.48
CA PRO A 254 -12.25 -10.48 -19.04
C PRO A 254 -12.23 -9.45 -17.92
N ALA A 255 -11.33 -8.47 -18.08
CA ALA A 255 -11.41 -7.23 -17.34
C ALA A 255 -12.87 -6.77 -17.34
N ARG A 256 -13.38 -6.32 -16.18
CA ARG A 256 -14.61 -5.53 -16.17
C ARG A 256 -14.41 -4.45 -17.22
N ASP A 257 -15.33 -4.38 -18.19
CA ASP A 257 -15.39 -3.27 -19.11
C ASP A 257 -15.63 -2.02 -18.26
N THR A 258 -14.55 -1.30 -18.01
CA THR A 258 -14.56 0.01 -17.37
C THR A 258 -14.86 1.10 -18.40
N GLY A 259 -15.33 0.73 -19.59
CA GLY A 259 -15.41 1.66 -20.72
C GLY A 259 -14.06 2.29 -20.97
N ARG A 260 -12.96 1.53 -20.80
CA ARG A 260 -11.63 2.03 -21.19
C ARG A 260 -11.70 2.16 -22.70
N LEU A 261 -11.98 3.38 -23.17
CA LEU A 261 -11.86 3.77 -24.58
C LEU A 261 -10.60 3.08 -25.09
N ALA A 262 -10.79 2.06 -25.94
CA ALA A 262 -9.67 1.33 -26.51
C ALA A 262 -8.87 2.37 -27.28
N ALA A 263 -7.74 2.78 -26.71
CA ALA A 263 -6.83 3.66 -27.40
C ALA A 263 -6.44 2.94 -28.69
N ALA A 264 -6.58 3.61 -29.83
CA ALA A 264 -6.16 3.08 -31.12
C ALA A 264 -4.74 2.50 -30.98
N PRO A 265 -4.43 1.37 -31.65
CA PRO A 265 -3.10 0.77 -31.59
C PRO A 265 -2.05 1.83 -31.96
N ARG A 266 -1.18 2.15 -31.00
CA ARG A 266 -0.09 3.10 -31.20
C ARG A 266 1.10 2.35 -31.82
N GLU A 267 1.75 2.95 -32.81
CA GLU A 267 2.89 2.36 -33.52
C GLU A 267 4.09 2.09 -32.60
N THR A 268 4.20 2.82 -31.47
CA THR A 268 5.24 2.60 -30.46
C THR A 268 4.63 2.35 -29.06
N PRO A 269 5.13 1.35 -28.31
CA PRO A 269 4.70 1.14 -26.94
C PRO A 269 5.15 2.32 -26.05
N ARG A 270 4.33 2.66 -25.05
CA ARG A 270 4.61 3.76 -24.12
C ARG A 270 5.75 3.37 -23.17
N PRO A 271 6.84 4.15 -23.07
CA PRO A 271 8.02 3.79 -22.28
C PRO A 271 7.99 4.27 -20.82
N PHE A 272 6.87 4.83 -20.36
CA PHE A 272 6.72 5.36 -19.01
C PHE A 272 5.34 5.04 -18.42
N THR A 273 5.23 5.08 -17.10
CA THR A 273 3.98 4.91 -16.35
C THR A 273 3.69 6.17 -15.55
N VAL A 274 2.42 6.58 -15.52
CA VAL A 274 1.91 7.56 -14.55
C VAL A 274 1.63 6.81 -13.26
N LEU A 275 2.35 7.16 -12.19
CA LEU A 275 2.32 6.46 -10.91
C LEU A 275 1.18 6.95 -10.01
N GLY A 276 0.77 8.20 -10.17
CA GLY A 276 -0.30 8.81 -9.40
C GLY A 276 -0.34 10.33 -9.55
N VAL A 277 -1.28 10.95 -8.83
CA VAL A 277 -1.28 12.41 -8.64
C VAL A 277 -0.22 12.73 -7.61
N HIS A 278 0.70 13.62 -7.96
CA HIS A 278 1.72 14.14 -7.05
C HIS A 278 1.14 15.26 -6.17
N HIS A 279 0.55 16.27 -6.82
CA HIS A 279 -0.04 17.42 -6.15
C HIS A 279 -1.16 18.04 -6.99
N VAL A 280 -1.98 18.87 -6.36
CA VAL A 280 -2.96 19.73 -7.03
C VAL A 280 -2.69 21.17 -6.60
N ALA A 281 -2.38 22.03 -7.55
CA ALA A 281 -2.11 23.43 -7.27
C ALA A 281 -3.33 24.28 -7.63
N ILE A 282 -3.67 25.21 -6.73
CA ILE A 282 -4.86 26.06 -6.82
C ILE A 282 -4.43 27.51 -6.63
N GLY A 283 -4.42 28.26 -7.73
CA GLY A 283 -4.10 29.68 -7.74
C GLY A 283 -5.31 30.55 -7.41
N GLY A 284 -5.12 31.54 -6.53
CA GLY A 284 -6.12 32.56 -6.24
C GLY A 284 -5.51 33.93 -5.98
N PRO A 285 -6.28 35.02 -6.18
CA PRO A 285 -5.80 36.38 -5.91
C PRO A 285 -5.64 36.68 -4.41
N ASP A 286 -6.21 35.83 -3.55
CA ASP A 286 -6.18 35.99 -2.09
C ASP A 286 -6.09 34.59 -1.46
N LYS A 287 -4.91 34.24 -0.93
CA LYS A 287 -4.67 32.96 -0.27
C LYS A 287 -5.54 32.79 0.97
N ALA A 288 -5.88 33.85 1.70
CA ALA A 288 -6.68 33.73 2.92
C ALA A 288 -8.09 33.18 2.65
N ARG A 289 -8.67 33.51 1.49
CA ARG A 289 -9.96 32.94 1.05
C ARG A 289 -9.84 31.44 0.72
N LEU A 290 -8.73 31.04 0.09
CA LEU A 290 -8.44 29.64 -0.16
C LEU A 290 -8.26 28.89 1.16
N THR A 291 -7.41 29.39 2.05
CA THR A 291 -7.17 28.81 3.38
C THR A 291 -8.48 28.66 4.16
N ASN A 292 -9.35 29.66 4.14
CA ASN A 292 -10.64 29.55 4.82
C ASN A 292 -11.51 28.39 4.30
N LEU A 293 -11.59 28.19 2.98
CA LEU A 293 -12.34 27.07 2.43
C LEU A 293 -11.66 25.74 2.74
N TRP A 294 -10.40 25.60 2.36
CA TRP A 294 -9.72 24.31 2.34
C TRP A 294 -9.30 23.83 3.74
N VAL A 295 -8.86 24.74 4.60
CA VAL A 295 -8.45 24.41 5.97
C VAL A 295 -9.65 24.50 6.91
N ASN A 296 -10.31 25.66 7.01
CA ASN A 296 -11.31 25.87 8.06
C ASN A 296 -12.63 25.15 7.78
N LEU A 297 -13.13 25.16 6.54
CA LEU A 297 -14.41 24.55 6.20
C LEU A 297 -14.29 23.07 5.83
N LEU A 298 -13.28 22.70 5.04
CA LEU A 298 -13.07 21.32 4.58
C LEU A 298 -12.16 20.49 5.51
N GLY A 299 -11.44 21.12 6.43
CA GLY A 299 -10.69 20.42 7.49
C GLY A 299 -9.33 19.86 7.08
N LEU A 300 -8.72 20.34 5.99
CA LEU A 300 -7.38 19.91 5.60
C LEU A 300 -6.32 20.53 6.51
N SER A 301 -5.19 19.84 6.67
CA SER A 301 -4.08 20.32 7.50
C SER A 301 -3.01 21.01 6.65
N VAL A 302 -2.52 22.14 7.14
CA VAL A 302 -1.34 22.82 6.59
C VAL A 302 -0.10 22.02 6.99
N ALA A 303 0.66 21.55 6.01
CA ALA A 303 1.92 20.84 6.22
C ALA A 303 3.12 21.79 6.19
N GLU A 304 3.16 22.69 5.21
CA GLU A 304 4.26 23.63 5.02
C GLU A 304 3.75 24.98 4.47
N ARG A 305 4.52 26.05 4.68
CA ARG A 305 4.30 27.34 4.03
C ARG A 305 5.56 27.72 3.26
N PHE A 306 5.40 28.04 1.99
CA PHE A 306 6.49 28.36 1.10
C PHE A 306 6.31 29.74 0.48
N ARG A 307 7.41 30.48 0.29
CA ARG A 307 7.39 31.81 -0.34
C ARG A 307 8.64 31.99 -1.19
N SER A 308 8.46 32.46 -2.43
CA SER A 308 9.54 32.65 -3.39
C SER A 308 9.35 33.95 -4.18
N ASP A 309 10.22 34.94 -3.95
CA ASP A 309 10.26 36.20 -4.72
C ASP A 309 10.68 36.00 -6.18
N ALA A 310 11.52 34.98 -6.43
CA ALA A 310 11.99 34.62 -7.77
C ALA A 310 10.85 34.05 -8.62
N GLU A 311 10.01 33.20 -8.02
CA GLU A 311 8.87 32.57 -8.69
C GLU A 311 7.57 33.38 -8.56
N ASN A 312 7.63 34.52 -7.86
CA ASN A 312 6.50 35.41 -7.60
C ASN A 312 5.34 34.70 -6.90
N VAL A 313 5.61 33.85 -5.92
CA VAL A 313 4.58 33.00 -5.30
C VAL A 313 4.68 32.91 -3.78
N ASP A 314 3.52 32.81 -3.14
CA ASP A 314 3.33 32.59 -1.71
C ASP A 314 2.26 31.50 -1.52
N GLU A 315 2.65 30.39 -0.91
CA GLU A 315 1.94 29.12 -0.97
C GLU A 315 1.73 28.51 0.42
N ASP A 316 0.53 28.00 0.66
CA ASP A 316 0.27 27.08 1.77
C ASP A 316 0.15 25.67 1.19
N ILE A 317 1.04 24.77 1.60
CA ILE A 317 1.06 23.38 1.17
C ILE A 317 0.22 22.59 2.16
N LEU A 318 -0.94 22.12 1.70
CA LEU A 318 -1.85 21.28 2.49
C LEU A 318 -1.64 19.82 2.14
N VAL A 319 -2.11 18.92 3.00
CA VAL A 319 -2.16 17.49 2.71
C VAL A 319 -3.58 16.98 2.80
N ALA A 320 -4.04 16.33 1.73
CA ALA A 320 -5.25 15.52 1.72
C ALA A 320 -4.87 14.03 1.73
N GLY A 321 -5.39 13.26 2.69
CA GLY A 321 -5.05 11.85 2.86
C GLY A 321 -3.83 11.64 3.76
N SER A 322 -3.23 10.45 3.70
CA SER A 322 -2.10 10.06 4.56
C SER A 322 -1.24 8.95 3.95
N GLY A 323 0.05 8.89 4.31
CA GLY A 323 0.98 7.87 3.81
C GLY A 323 1.18 8.00 2.29
N ALA A 324 1.30 6.87 1.58
CA ALA A 324 1.32 6.90 0.12
C ALA A 324 0.06 7.56 -0.50
N GLY A 325 -1.02 7.67 0.30
CA GLY A 325 -2.30 8.41 0.13
C GLY A 325 -2.23 9.91 0.00
N ALA A 326 -1.19 10.50 0.56
CA ALA A 326 -1.10 11.93 0.72
C ALA A 326 -0.94 12.60 -0.64
N ILE A 327 -1.86 13.50 -0.94
CA ILE A 327 -1.76 14.40 -2.07
C ILE A 327 -1.51 15.79 -1.51
N GLU A 328 -0.42 16.42 -1.96
CA GLU A 328 -0.14 17.83 -1.68
C GLU A 328 -1.19 18.69 -2.40
N ILE A 329 -1.77 19.65 -1.68
CA ILE A 329 -2.66 20.67 -2.24
C ILE A 329 -2.02 22.02 -2.00
N ASP A 330 -1.53 22.64 -3.07
CA ASP A 330 -0.76 23.87 -3.01
C ASP A 330 -1.70 25.05 -3.24
N LEU A 331 -1.96 25.84 -2.20
CA LEU A 331 -2.77 27.04 -2.28
C LEU A 331 -1.89 28.24 -2.56
N MET A 332 -1.92 28.75 -3.79
CA MET A 332 -0.95 29.74 -4.27
C MET A 332 -1.57 31.12 -4.43
N GLN A 333 -0.85 32.16 -4.04
CA GLN A 333 -1.10 33.55 -4.44
C GLN A 333 0.15 34.19 -5.03
N PRO A 334 0.04 35.09 -6.02
CA PRO A 334 1.18 35.82 -6.53
C PRO A 334 1.61 36.91 -5.53
N LEU A 335 2.92 37.13 -5.40
CA LEU A 335 3.46 38.21 -4.56
C LEU A 335 3.19 39.60 -5.17
N ASP A 336 3.36 39.69 -6.49
CA ASP A 336 3.00 40.83 -7.32
C ASP A 336 1.99 40.36 -8.39
N PRO A 337 0.71 40.79 -8.29
CA PRO A 337 -0.33 40.42 -9.26
C PRO A 337 -0.04 40.85 -10.70
N ALA A 338 0.88 41.79 -10.93
CA ALA A 338 1.26 42.24 -12.26
C ALA A 338 2.34 41.36 -12.92
N ARG A 339 2.99 40.48 -12.13
CA ARG A 339 4.03 39.55 -12.61
C ARG A 339 3.45 38.15 -12.81
N LYS A 340 4.08 37.37 -13.69
CA LYS A 340 3.76 35.95 -13.85
C LYS A 340 4.20 35.15 -12.60
N PRO A 341 3.49 34.09 -12.22
CA PRO A 341 2.34 33.50 -12.95
C PRO A 341 1.02 34.25 -12.69
N ASP A 342 0.18 34.33 -13.73
CA ASP A 342 -1.15 34.96 -13.63
C ASP A 342 -2.15 33.91 -13.12
N VAL A 343 -2.69 34.12 -11.92
CA VAL A 343 -3.65 33.20 -11.27
C VAL A 343 -5.10 33.48 -11.65
N THR A 344 -5.36 34.46 -12.51
CA THR A 344 -6.72 34.96 -12.78
C THR A 344 -7.23 34.59 -14.17
N ARG A 345 -6.36 34.48 -15.20
CA ARG A 345 -6.79 34.23 -16.60
C ARG A 345 -5.76 33.46 -17.46
N PRO A 346 -6.01 32.18 -17.79
CA PRO A 346 -6.88 31.27 -17.03
C PRO A 346 -6.35 31.11 -15.60
N ALA A 347 -7.19 30.64 -14.67
CA ALA A 347 -6.72 30.39 -13.31
C ALA A 347 -5.52 29.44 -13.34
N LEU A 348 -4.45 29.77 -12.59
CA LEU A 348 -3.25 28.95 -12.49
C LEU A 348 -3.53 27.74 -11.59
N ASN A 349 -4.37 26.85 -12.11
CA ASN A 349 -4.66 25.57 -11.51
C ASN A 349 -3.94 24.52 -12.34
N HIS A 350 -3.22 23.64 -11.67
CA HIS A 350 -2.53 22.56 -12.34
C HIS A 350 -2.57 21.27 -11.55
N ILE A 351 -2.42 20.17 -12.27
CA ILE A 351 -2.30 18.84 -11.70
C ILE A 351 -0.88 18.33 -11.92
N GLY A 352 -0.22 17.97 -10.82
CA GLY A 352 1.06 17.28 -10.84
C GLY A 352 0.84 15.78 -10.98
N LEU A 353 1.51 15.14 -11.94
CA LEU A 353 1.50 13.70 -12.16
C LEU A 353 2.90 13.12 -11.95
N ALA A 354 3.03 12.17 -11.03
CA ALA A 354 4.28 11.46 -10.84
C ALA A 354 4.50 10.48 -12.01
N VAL A 355 5.68 10.53 -12.64
CA VAL A 355 6.05 9.66 -13.75
C VAL A 355 7.28 8.83 -13.44
N SER A 356 7.30 7.58 -13.92
CA SER A 356 8.37 6.62 -13.66
C SER A 356 9.71 6.96 -14.32
N ASP A 357 9.67 7.68 -15.44
CA ASP A 357 10.83 8.14 -16.20
C ASP A 357 10.44 9.42 -16.94
N LEU A 358 10.95 10.56 -16.47
CA LEU A 358 10.57 11.87 -17.00
C LEU A 358 11.17 12.11 -18.39
N ASP A 359 12.41 11.68 -18.63
CA ASP A 359 13.08 11.85 -19.92
C ASP A 359 12.36 11.04 -21.01
N ALA A 360 12.05 9.77 -20.72
CA ALA A 360 11.29 8.92 -21.63
C ALA A 360 9.87 9.44 -21.84
N ALA A 361 9.21 9.96 -20.78
CA ALA A 361 7.88 10.55 -20.90
C ALA A 361 7.87 11.78 -21.81
N VAL A 362 8.76 12.75 -21.58
CA VAL A 362 8.83 13.99 -22.36
C VAL A 362 9.16 13.69 -23.81
N ALA A 363 10.20 12.87 -24.07
CA ALA A 363 10.60 12.51 -25.43
C ALA A 363 9.47 11.81 -26.19
N TRP A 364 8.84 10.82 -25.56
CA TRP A 364 7.77 10.05 -26.18
C TRP A 364 6.52 10.92 -26.42
N LEU A 365 6.08 11.71 -25.44
CA LEU A 365 4.91 12.59 -25.58
C LEU A 365 5.12 13.67 -26.63
N ALA A 366 6.31 14.28 -26.68
CA ALA A 366 6.65 15.26 -27.71
C ALA A 366 6.58 14.64 -29.12
N ALA A 367 7.09 13.40 -29.28
CA ALA A 367 6.99 12.66 -30.54
C ALA A 367 5.54 12.31 -30.94
N GLN A 368 4.60 12.29 -29.99
CA GLN A 368 3.16 12.14 -30.27
C GLN A 368 2.46 13.48 -30.56
N GLY A 369 3.18 14.61 -30.61
CA GLY A 369 2.62 15.93 -30.89
C GLY A 369 2.10 16.67 -29.66
N VAL A 370 2.50 16.27 -28.45
CA VAL A 370 2.18 17.01 -27.21
C VAL A 370 3.02 18.27 -27.09
N ARG A 371 2.35 19.40 -26.85
CA ARG A 371 2.97 20.69 -26.61
C ARG A 371 3.43 20.80 -25.17
N PHE A 372 4.73 20.94 -24.97
CA PHE A 372 5.29 21.34 -23.68
C PHE A 372 5.33 22.87 -23.54
N ALA A 373 5.20 23.36 -22.32
CA ALA A 373 5.46 24.75 -21.99
C ALA A 373 6.97 25.04 -22.00
N ASP A 374 7.32 26.31 -22.06
CA ASP A 374 8.71 26.74 -22.14
C ASP A 374 9.52 26.34 -20.89
N GLY A 375 10.83 26.18 -21.07
CA GLY A 375 11.77 25.87 -20.00
C GLY A 375 12.16 24.40 -19.84
N GLY A 376 11.59 23.49 -20.64
CA GLY A 376 12.03 22.08 -20.72
C GLY A 376 11.98 21.34 -19.38
N ILE A 377 12.77 20.27 -19.27
CA ILE A 377 12.97 19.57 -17.98
C ILE A 377 13.86 20.43 -17.09
N ARG A 378 13.36 20.80 -15.92
CA ARG A 378 14.06 21.64 -14.94
C ARG A 378 13.79 21.17 -13.51
N ARG A 379 14.46 21.75 -12.52
CA ARG A 379 14.11 21.51 -11.11
C ARG A 379 12.91 22.39 -10.73
N GLY A 380 11.88 21.79 -10.15
CA GLY A 380 10.75 22.51 -9.56
C GLY A 380 11.04 22.96 -8.13
N ALA A 381 10.09 23.67 -7.52
CA ALA A 381 10.18 24.17 -6.14
C ALA A 381 10.40 23.05 -5.11
N SER A 382 9.89 21.85 -5.39
CA SER A 382 10.10 20.64 -4.61
C SER A 382 11.53 20.07 -4.66
N GLY A 383 12.37 20.58 -5.56
CA GLY A 383 13.68 20.04 -5.90
C GLY A 383 13.65 18.86 -6.89
N ALA A 384 12.47 18.30 -7.18
CA ALA A 384 12.27 17.25 -8.17
C ALA A 384 12.47 17.79 -9.61
N ARG A 385 12.79 16.91 -10.55
CA ARG A 385 12.79 17.26 -11.97
C ARG A 385 11.34 17.30 -12.48
N VAL A 386 11.01 18.34 -13.24
CA VAL A 386 9.66 18.61 -13.71
C VAL A 386 9.65 19.08 -15.16
N ALA A 387 8.57 18.80 -15.86
CA ALA A 387 8.25 19.38 -17.17
C ALA A 387 6.76 19.65 -17.28
N PHE A 388 6.36 20.72 -17.97
CA PHE A 388 4.96 21.15 -18.03
C PHE A 388 4.38 20.91 -19.42
N ILE A 389 3.22 20.27 -19.50
CA ILE A 389 2.41 20.21 -20.72
C ILE A 389 1.59 21.49 -20.77
N HIS A 390 1.64 22.18 -21.90
CA HIS A 390 0.97 23.45 -22.08
C HIS A 390 -0.57 23.26 -22.13
N PRO A 391 -1.38 24.13 -21.49
CA PRO A 391 -2.84 23.97 -21.46
C PRO A 391 -3.48 23.96 -22.86
N ALA A 392 -2.96 24.78 -23.77
CA ALA A 392 -3.43 24.89 -25.14
C ALA A 392 -2.50 24.18 -26.13
N ALA A 393 -3.07 23.51 -27.14
CA ALA A 393 -2.34 22.99 -28.29
C ALA A 393 -1.74 24.12 -29.17
N SER A 394 -1.08 23.75 -30.26
CA SER A 394 -0.57 24.65 -31.31
C SER A 394 -0.62 23.98 -32.68
N ALA A 395 -0.37 24.74 -33.75
CA ALA A 395 -0.30 24.18 -35.10
C ALA A 395 0.82 23.12 -35.26
N GLN A 396 1.95 23.31 -34.56
CA GLN A 396 3.09 22.37 -34.59
C GLN A 396 2.90 21.18 -33.66
N PHE A 397 2.24 21.39 -32.51
CA PHE A 397 1.99 20.39 -31.49
C PHE A 397 0.48 20.35 -31.21
N PRO A 398 -0.28 19.48 -31.90
CA PRO A 398 -1.74 19.51 -31.89
C PRO A 398 -2.37 19.02 -30.57
N LEU A 399 -1.58 18.48 -29.63
CA LEU A 399 -2.07 18.02 -28.34
C LEU A 399 -1.58 18.94 -27.22
N GLY A 400 -2.47 19.31 -26.30
CA GLY A 400 -2.14 20.05 -25.08
C GLY A 400 -2.81 19.42 -23.85
N GLY A 401 -2.91 20.19 -22.77
CA GLY A 401 -3.61 19.78 -21.55
C GLY A 401 -5.12 20.07 -21.54
N GLU A 402 -5.71 20.41 -22.70
CA GLU A 402 -7.15 20.70 -22.85
C GLU A 402 -7.69 21.73 -21.83
N GLY A 403 -6.94 22.82 -21.63
CA GLY A 403 -7.28 23.88 -20.67
C GLY A 403 -6.73 23.67 -19.26
N VAL A 404 -6.08 22.53 -19.00
CA VAL A 404 -5.41 22.22 -17.73
C VAL A 404 -3.90 22.31 -17.92
N LEU A 405 -3.20 23.03 -17.05
CA LEU A 405 -1.75 22.92 -16.96
C LEU A 405 -1.42 21.57 -16.28
N ILE A 406 -0.58 20.75 -16.91
CA ILE A 406 -0.19 19.44 -16.34
C ILE A 406 1.31 19.46 -16.09
N GLU A 407 1.70 19.20 -14.85
CA GLU A 407 3.08 19.09 -14.45
C GLU A 407 3.47 17.60 -14.37
N LEU A 408 4.47 17.18 -15.14
CA LEU A 408 5.08 15.87 -15.01
C LEU A 408 6.22 15.96 -14.01
N VAL A 409 6.12 15.21 -12.91
CA VAL A 409 7.10 15.21 -11.83
C VAL A 409 7.85 13.87 -11.85
N GLU A 410 9.18 13.94 -11.95
CA GLU A 410 10.01 12.74 -11.86
C GLU A 410 9.87 12.11 -10.47
N ALA A 411 9.44 10.86 -10.43
CA ALA A 411 9.36 10.12 -9.18
C ALA A 411 10.78 9.89 -8.64
N VAL A 412 11.03 10.34 -7.41
CA VAL A 412 12.30 10.12 -6.74
C VAL A 412 12.30 8.70 -6.14
N PRO A 413 13.39 7.91 -6.26
CA PRO A 413 13.48 6.63 -5.57
C PRO A 413 13.22 6.80 -4.07
N ALA A 414 12.53 5.82 -3.45
CA ALA A 414 11.98 5.86 -2.09
C ALA A 414 12.92 6.48 -1.02
N ALA A 415 14.24 6.30 -1.14
CA ALA A 415 15.26 6.83 -0.24
C ALA A 415 15.34 8.38 -0.13
N ARG A 416 14.62 9.16 -0.96
CA ARG A 416 14.57 10.64 -0.85
C ARG A 416 13.20 11.19 -0.45
N GLN A 417 12.13 10.38 -0.49
CA GLN A 417 10.82 10.77 0.02
C GLN A 417 10.88 10.98 1.54
N ASP A 418 11.62 10.10 2.24
CA ASP A 418 11.90 10.19 3.68
C ASP A 418 12.52 11.53 4.12
N ALA A 419 13.31 12.19 3.26
CA ALA A 419 13.95 13.47 3.56
C ALA A 419 13.02 14.68 3.40
N ARG A 420 11.90 14.52 2.67
CA ARG A 420 10.80 15.48 2.58
C ARG A 420 9.83 15.28 3.75
N ASP A 421 9.44 14.04 4.03
CA ASP A 421 8.56 13.69 5.15
C ASP A 421 9.21 14.02 6.52
N ALA A 422 10.54 13.92 6.64
CA ALA A 422 11.28 14.32 7.83
C ALA A 422 11.27 15.85 8.09
N ARG A 423 10.97 16.69 7.09
CA ARG A 423 10.82 18.15 7.29
C ARG A 423 9.42 18.54 7.76
N VAL A 424 8.41 17.73 7.44
CA VAL A 424 7.01 17.92 7.88
C VAL A 424 6.82 17.51 9.35
N GLY A 425 7.74 16.73 9.92
CA GLY A 425 7.66 16.18 11.28
C GLY A 425 8.40 16.94 12.39
N GLN A 426 9.06 18.07 12.12
CA GLN A 426 9.74 18.85 13.17
C GLN A 426 8.90 20.08 13.57
N PRO A 427 8.32 20.11 14.79
CA PRO A 427 7.80 21.36 15.32
C PRO A 427 8.97 22.32 15.59
N ALA A 428 8.75 23.61 15.30
CA ALA A 428 9.64 24.71 15.67
C ALA A 428 9.79 24.84 17.20
#